data_AF-A0A6P1NG41-F1
#
_entry.id   AF-A0A6P1NG41-F1
#
_cell.length_a   1.000
_cell.length_b   1.000
_cell.length_c   1.000
_cell.angle_alpha   90.00
_cell.angle_beta   90.00
_cell.angle_gamma   90.00
#
_symmetry.space_group_name_H-M   'P 1'
#
loop_
_entity.id
_entity.type
_entity.pdbx_description
1 polymer ?
#
loop_
_entity_poly.entity_id
_entity_poly.type
_entity_poly.pdbx_seq_one_letter_code
_entity_poly.pdbx_strand_id
1 'polypeptide(L)'
;MEWFYEHNGQQMGPVSRAEIIRLIVQHRIKPHTLVWTPDFGDQWRPASKAGLITPSFSVMVSSASRVKPPLGEKKDPATVPSHWAWLMMLPSFLEIFIFIIDIVRGVDPMQRSGSILETICFAGITFIAMWYDRKTLAEHGYKPPSLWWWLLLIGYFWVRYSILKRGLILAVMPLVLLFIGMGLGAYSSKMLKDFPAYHPRKEQVQTNTNNKTPNFAEKKQPGKSPSQKGQNDSPLKDGDNFTSDSAEIQL
;
A
#
# COMPACT_ATOMS: atom_id res chain seq x y z
N MET A 1 40.47 11.79 17.00
CA MET A 1 39.91 11.26 18.26
C MET A 1 40.06 9.76 18.26
N GLU A 2 40.78 9.27 19.25
CA GLU A 2 41.08 7.84 19.45
C GLU A 2 40.04 7.24 20.38
N TRP A 3 39.57 6.05 20.03
CA TRP A 3 38.57 5.30 20.78
C TRP A 3 39.16 4.00 21.29
N PHE A 4 38.68 3.57 22.44
CA PHE A 4 39.04 2.31 23.07
C PHE A 4 37.76 1.55 23.43
N TYR A 5 37.83 0.23 23.44
CA TYR A 5 36.69 -0.61 23.81
C TYR A 5 37.15 -1.79 24.65
N GLU A 6 36.27 -2.31 25.50
CA GLU A 6 36.52 -3.48 26.32
C GLU A 6 36.21 -4.77 25.55
N HIS A 7 37.14 -5.72 25.57
CA HIS A 7 36.93 -7.08 25.07
C HIS A 7 37.49 -8.09 26.08
N ASN A 8 36.60 -8.91 26.65
CA ASN A 8 36.96 -9.92 27.67
C ASN A 8 37.76 -9.34 28.86
N GLY A 9 37.38 -8.17 29.37
CA GLY A 9 38.06 -7.51 30.49
C GLY A 9 39.38 -6.83 30.11
N GLN A 10 39.77 -6.84 28.84
CA GLN A 10 40.96 -6.13 28.34
C GLN A 10 40.56 -4.91 27.50
N GLN A 11 41.33 -3.84 27.65
CA GLN A 11 41.20 -2.64 26.83
C GLN A 11 41.84 -2.87 25.46
N MET A 12 41.06 -2.68 24.41
CA MET A 12 41.47 -2.77 23.02
C MET A 12 41.47 -1.38 22.38
N GLY A 13 42.51 -1.03 21.63
CA GLY A 13 42.67 0.26 20.94
C GLY A 13 44.13 0.73 20.91
N PRO A 14 44.40 1.96 20.43
CA PRO A 14 43.44 2.96 19.93
C PRO A 14 42.86 2.59 18.56
N VAL A 15 41.57 2.84 18.36
CA VAL A 15 40.89 2.74 17.05
C VAL A 15 40.27 4.07 16.65
N SER A 16 40.06 4.29 15.35
CA SER A 16 39.40 5.50 14.87
C SER A 16 37.89 5.47 15.15
N ARG A 17 37.24 6.64 15.16
CA ARG A 17 35.78 6.73 15.27
C ARG A 17 35.04 5.94 14.18
N ALA A 18 35.57 5.94 12.96
CA ALA A 18 34.99 5.18 11.85
C ALA A 18 35.11 3.66 12.10
N GLU A 19 36.24 3.22 12.64
CA GLU A 19 36.49 1.80 12.91
C GLU A 19 35.63 1.28 14.07
N ILE A 20 35.46 2.05 15.16
CA ILE A 20 34.57 1.63 16.24
C ILE A 20 33.11 1.55 15.79
N ILE A 21 32.66 2.46 14.92
CA ILE A 21 31.32 2.37 14.31
C ILE A 21 31.24 1.11 13.44
N ARG A 22 32.26 0.83 12.63
CA ARG A 22 32.31 -0.39 11.81
C ARG A 22 32.21 -1.65 12.66
N LEU A 23 32.91 -1.72 13.79
CA LEU A 23 32.84 -2.85 14.73
C LEU A 23 31.44 -3.01 15.33
N ILE A 24 30.73 -1.91 15.63
CA ILE A 24 29.33 -1.95 16.10
C ILE A 24 28.41 -2.48 14.99
N VAL A 25 28.54 -1.95 13.77
CA VAL A 25 27.71 -2.34 12.61
C VAL A 25 27.92 -3.82 12.27
N GLN A 26 29.16 -4.30 12.35
CA GLN A 26 29.52 -5.70 12.12
C GLN A 26 29.18 -6.62 13.30
N HIS A 27 28.58 -6.10 14.38
CA HIS A 27 28.26 -6.84 15.60
C HIS A 27 29.48 -7.51 16.26
N ARG A 28 30.70 -7.00 16.00
CA ARG A 28 31.94 -7.44 16.66
C ARG A 28 32.01 -6.94 18.09
N ILE A 29 31.44 -5.76 18.34
CA ILE A 29 31.21 -5.21 19.68
C ILE A 29 29.71 -4.99 19.91
N LYS A 30 29.24 -5.27 21.13
CA LYS A 30 27.81 -5.22 21.45
C LYS A 30 27.42 -3.80 21.89
N PRO A 31 26.14 -3.40 21.80
CA PRO A 31 25.70 -2.06 22.25
C PRO A 31 25.94 -1.76 23.74
N HIS A 32 26.13 -2.79 24.56
CA HIS A 32 26.48 -2.68 25.98
C HIS A 32 27.98 -2.80 26.27
N THR A 33 28.81 -3.05 25.25
CA THR A 33 30.27 -3.04 25.40
C THR A 33 30.70 -1.66 25.84
N LEU A 34 31.57 -1.61 26.86
CA LEU A 34 32.12 -0.37 27.37
C LEU A 34 33.13 0.19 26.37
N VAL A 35 32.99 1.48 26.07
CA VAL A 35 33.85 2.24 25.19
C VAL A 35 34.32 3.51 25.91
N TRP A 36 35.49 3.96 25.54
CA TRP A 36 36.14 5.11 26.14
C TRP A 36 36.79 5.97 25.06
N THR A 37 36.77 7.29 25.28
CA THR A 37 37.43 8.31 24.47
C THR A 37 37.97 9.37 25.44
N PRO A 38 39.05 10.09 25.10
CA PRO A 38 39.59 11.14 25.97
C PRO A 38 38.55 12.18 26.45
N ASP A 39 37.51 12.44 25.65
CA ASP A 39 36.43 13.37 26.00
C ASP A 39 35.57 12.91 27.20
N PHE A 40 35.66 11.63 27.60
CA PHE A 40 34.90 11.07 28.72
C PHE A 40 35.65 11.14 30.06
N GLY A 41 36.88 11.67 30.11
CA GLY A 41 37.68 11.68 31.33
C GLY A 41 38.03 10.25 31.75
N ASP A 42 37.78 9.86 33.00
CA ASP A 42 38.06 8.48 33.48
C ASP A 42 36.86 7.52 33.34
N GLN A 43 35.78 7.96 32.68
CA GLN A 43 34.53 7.21 32.65
C GLN A 43 34.38 6.35 31.38
N TRP A 44 34.29 5.04 31.57
CA TRP A 44 33.85 4.11 30.53
C TRP A 44 32.33 4.19 30.35
N ARG A 45 31.86 4.28 29.10
CA ARG A 45 30.44 4.38 28.78
C ARG A 45 30.01 3.25 27.85
N PRO A 46 28.79 2.69 27.96
CA PRO A 46 28.29 1.75 26.96
C PRO A 46 28.27 2.37 25.56
N ALA A 47 28.61 1.59 24.53
CA ALA A 47 28.65 2.05 23.12
C ALA A 47 27.33 2.71 22.67
N SER A 48 26.19 2.19 23.14
CA SER A 48 24.85 2.75 22.90
C SER A 48 24.64 4.15 23.48
N LYS A 49 25.35 4.52 24.55
CA LYS A 49 25.25 5.83 25.22
C LYS A 49 26.40 6.78 24.88
N ALA A 50 27.36 6.33 24.06
CA ALA A 50 28.56 7.07 23.72
C ALA A 50 28.37 8.08 22.56
N GLY A 51 27.15 8.26 22.04
CA GLY A 51 26.89 9.19 20.93
C GLY A 51 27.50 8.77 19.60
N LEU A 52 27.90 7.49 19.47
CA LEU A 52 28.52 6.93 18.26
C LEU A 52 27.52 6.68 17.13
N ILE A 53 26.23 6.58 17.45
CA ILE A 53 25.14 6.27 16.53
C ILE A 53 24.10 7.41 16.57
N THR A 54 24.04 8.19 15.50
CA THR A 54 23.05 9.26 15.29
C THR A 54 21.64 8.65 15.13
N PRO A 55 20.54 9.35 15.53
CA PRO A 55 19.17 8.79 15.53
C PRO A 55 18.72 8.16 14.20
N SER A 56 19.23 8.66 13.08
CA SER A 56 18.94 8.16 11.73
C SER A 56 19.36 6.69 11.53
N PHE A 57 20.40 6.23 12.23
CA PHE A 57 20.92 4.87 12.12
C PHE A 57 20.23 3.89 13.11
N SER A 58 19.61 4.42 14.18
CA SER A 58 18.86 3.62 15.16
C SER A 58 17.65 2.92 14.53
N VAL A 59 17.07 3.50 13.48
CA VAL A 59 15.92 2.91 12.77
C VAL A 59 16.32 1.64 11.99
N MET A 60 17.56 1.58 11.49
CA MET A 60 18.06 0.41 10.76
C MET A 60 18.57 -0.70 11.70
N VAL A 61 19.28 -0.36 12.78
CA VAL A 61 19.87 -1.37 13.69
C VAL A 61 18.82 -2.03 14.61
N SER A 62 17.73 -1.34 14.94
CA SER A 62 16.57 -1.96 15.63
C SER A 62 15.94 -3.11 14.83
N SER A 63 16.19 -3.19 13.52
CA SER A 63 15.73 -4.30 12.66
C SER A 63 16.69 -5.51 12.64
N ALA A 64 17.95 -5.31 13.07
CA ALA A 64 19.01 -6.34 13.01
C ALA A 64 19.18 -7.14 14.31
N SER A 65 18.75 -6.61 15.47
CA SER A 65 18.62 -7.39 16.70
C SER A 65 17.32 -8.20 16.71
N ARG A 66 17.19 -9.15 15.77
CA ARG A 66 16.25 -10.28 15.89
C ARG A 66 16.81 -11.32 16.88
N VAL A 67 17.05 -10.90 18.12
CA VAL A 67 16.98 -11.87 19.23
C VAL A 67 15.50 -12.20 19.34
N LYS A 68 15.13 -13.41 18.88
CA LYS A 68 13.80 -13.98 19.09
C LYS A 68 13.49 -13.78 20.58
N PRO A 69 12.46 -13.00 20.96
CA PRO A 69 12.11 -12.85 22.36
C PRO A 69 11.89 -14.24 22.95
N PRO A 70 12.26 -14.48 24.22
CA PRO A 70 11.86 -15.69 24.91
C PRO A 70 10.34 -15.86 24.74
N LEU A 71 9.97 -17.05 24.25
CA LEU A 71 8.63 -17.41 23.84
C LEU A 71 7.66 -17.24 25.02
N GLY A 72 6.99 -16.09 25.13
CA GLY A 72 5.96 -15.88 26.16
C GLY A 72 5.91 -14.49 26.80
N GLU A 73 6.90 -13.62 26.61
CA GLU A 73 6.81 -12.27 27.17
C GLU A 73 5.87 -11.40 26.33
N LYS A 74 4.66 -11.19 26.86
CA LYS A 74 3.62 -10.38 26.23
C LYS A 74 4.04 -8.91 26.27
N LYS A 75 4.39 -8.35 25.11
CA LYS A 75 4.76 -6.93 25.00
C LYS A 75 3.56 -6.03 25.29
N ASP A 76 3.83 -4.85 25.83
CA ASP A 76 2.80 -3.85 26.09
C ASP A 76 1.93 -3.60 24.85
N PRO A 77 0.58 -3.60 24.99
CA PRO A 77 -0.32 -3.38 23.87
C PRO A 77 -0.13 -1.99 23.24
N ALA A 78 0.53 -1.08 23.96
CA ALA A 78 0.87 0.24 23.47
C ALA A 78 1.86 0.22 22.28
N THR A 79 2.69 -0.82 22.17
CA THR A 79 3.74 -0.93 21.15
C THR A 79 3.24 -1.54 19.84
N VAL A 80 2.05 -2.13 19.82
CA VAL A 80 1.50 -2.76 18.61
C VAL A 80 1.11 -1.67 17.61
N PRO A 81 1.74 -1.61 16.44
CA PRO A 81 1.43 -0.59 15.45
C PRO A 81 0.02 -0.78 14.90
N SER A 82 -0.67 0.34 14.65
CA SER A 82 -2.07 0.35 14.17
C SER A 82 -2.22 0.68 12.68
N HIS A 83 -1.12 0.91 11.95
CA HIS A 83 -1.19 1.32 10.54
C HIS A 83 -1.81 0.25 9.63
N TRP A 84 -1.57 -1.05 9.89
CA TRP A 84 -2.20 -2.13 9.12
C TRP A 84 -3.71 -2.18 9.31
N ALA A 85 -4.18 -1.94 10.54
CA ALA A 85 -5.60 -1.80 10.86
C ALA A 85 -6.24 -0.62 10.10
N TRP A 86 -5.55 0.51 9.99
CA TRP A 86 -6.02 1.63 9.18
C TRP A 86 -6.02 1.31 7.68
N LEU A 87 -4.97 0.62 7.20
CA LEU A 87 -4.87 0.23 5.79
C LEU A 87 -6.00 -0.72 5.37
N MET A 88 -6.47 -1.59 6.27
CA MET A 88 -7.66 -2.43 6.03
C MET A 88 -8.94 -1.63 5.79
N MET A 89 -9.06 -0.42 6.36
CA MET A 89 -10.24 0.43 6.17
C MET A 89 -10.14 1.33 4.93
N LEU A 90 -8.96 1.44 4.32
CA LEU A 90 -8.72 2.33 3.19
C LEU A 90 -9.70 2.10 2.02
N PRO A 91 -10.02 0.86 1.61
CA PRO A 91 -11.00 0.63 0.56
C PRO A 91 -12.39 1.19 0.86
N SER A 92 -12.86 1.06 2.10
CA SER A 92 -14.16 1.63 2.51
C SER A 92 -14.16 3.16 2.48
N PHE A 93 -13.05 3.81 2.84
CA PHE A 93 -12.90 5.27 2.69
C PHE A 93 -12.93 5.69 1.22
N LEU A 94 -12.21 4.96 0.36
CA LEU A 94 -12.17 5.25 -1.08
C LEU A 94 -13.53 5.04 -1.73
N GLU A 95 -14.26 4.00 -1.36
CA GLU A 95 -15.60 3.72 -1.86
C GLU A 95 -16.58 4.85 -1.50
N ILE A 96 -16.61 5.28 -0.23
CA ILE A 96 -17.44 6.42 0.19
C ILE A 96 -17.03 7.71 -0.53
N PHE A 97 -15.73 7.95 -0.69
CA PHE A 97 -15.21 9.14 -1.37
C PHE A 97 -15.61 9.16 -2.85
N ILE A 98 -15.46 8.04 -3.55
CA ILE A 98 -15.89 7.86 -4.94
C ILE A 98 -17.41 8.07 -5.04
N PHE A 99 -18.18 7.51 -4.12
CA PHE A 99 -19.63 7.67 -4.08
C PHE A 99 -20.07 9.13 -3.95
N ILE A 100 -19.40 9.90 -3.08
CA ILE A 100 -19.65 11.34 -2.92
C ILE A 100 -19.35 12.09 -4.22
N ILE A 101 -18.23 11.77 -4.88
CA ILE A 101 -17.87 12.39 -6.17
C ILE A 101 -18.95 12.11 -7.23
N ASP A 102 -19.47 10.90 -7.29
CA ASP A 102 -20.50 10.52 -8.26
C ASP A 102 -21.80 11.30 -8.01
N ILE A 103 -22.22 11.47 -6.75
CA ILE A 103 -23.34 12.36 -6.38
C ILE A 103 -23.09 13.79 -6.85
N VAL A 104 -21.92 14.35 -6.56
CA VAL A 104 -21.58 15.74 -6.92
C VAL A 104 -21.58 15.94 -8.45
N ARG A 105 -21.20 14.90 -9.20
CA ARG A 105 -21.20 14.91 -10.67
C ARG A 105 -22.57 14.61 -11.29
N GLY A 106 -23.59 14.29 -10.47
CA GLY A 106 -24.90 13.88 -10.95
C GLY A 106 -24.88 12.54 -11.70
N VAL A 107 -23.85 11.72 -11.49
CA VAL A 107 -23.79 10.36 -12.01
C VAL A 107 -24.60 9.49 -11.08
N ASP A 108 -25.51 8.67 -11.62
CA ASP A 108 -26.25 7.71 -10.80
C ASP A 108 -25.27 6.66 -10.25
N PRO A 109 -24.98 6.66 -8.94
CA PRO A 109 -24.04 5.72 -8.35
C PRO A 109 -24.56 4.28 -8.43
N MET A 110 -25.87 4.08 -8.61
CA MET A 110 -26.48 2.76 -8.76
C MET A 110 -26.21 2.15 -10.14
N GLN A 111 -25.96 2.99 -11.15
CA GLN A 111 -25.66 2.55 -12.51
C GLN A 111 -24.17 2.28 -12.74
N ARG A 112 -23.31 2.79 -11.84
CA ARG A 112 -21.90 2.45 -11.83
C ARG A 112 -21.72 1.00 -11.37
N SER A 113 -21.72 0.07 -12.33
CA SER A 113 -21.23 -1.27 -12.07
C SER A 113 -19.74 -1.17 -11.73
N GLY A 114 -19.39 -1.31 -10.46
CA GLY A 114 -18.00 -1.46 -10.05
C GLY A 114 -17.34 -2.55 -10.91
N SER A 115 -16.16 -2.26 -11.45
CA SER A 115 -15.47 -3.26 -12.28
C SER A 115 -15.08 -4.45 -11.40
N ILE A 116 -15.14 -5.67 -11.94
CA ILE A 116 -14.67 -6.87 -11.21
C ILE A 116 -13.22 -6.68 -10.74
N LEU A 117 -12.41 -5.99 -11.54
CA LEU A 117 -11.03 -5.66 -11.21
C LEU A 117 -10.91 -4.77 -9.96
N GLU A 118 -11.75 -3.75 -9.82
CA GLU A 118 -11.79 -2.86 -8.65
C GLU A 118 -12.11 -3.66 -7.38
N THR A 119 -13.14 -4.53 -7.43
CA THR A 119 -13.50 -5.41 -6.32
C THR A 119 -12.34 -6.33 -5.93
N ILE A 120 -11.66 -6.94 -6.92
CA ILE A 120 -10.49 -7.81 -6.68
C ILE A 120 -9.34 -7.01 -6.05
N CYS A 121 -9.07 -5.78 -6.53
CA CYS A 121 -8.03 -4.92 -5.99
C CYS A 121 -8.32 -4.53 -4.53
N PHE A 122 -9.53 -4.10 -4.21
CA PHE A 122 -9.92 -3.73 -2.84
C PHE A 122 -9.89 -4.93 -1.89
N ALA A 123 -10.38 -6.09 -2.34
CA ALA A 123 -10.28 -7.34 -1.58
C ALA A 123 -8.82 -7.74 -1.34
N GLY A 124 -7.96 -7.62 -2.35
CA GLY A 124 -6.53 -7.91 -2.24
C GLY A 124 -5.81 -7.00 -1.25
N ILE A 125 -6.03 -5.68 -1.32
CA ILE A 125 -5.46 -4.71 -0.38
C ILE A 125 -5.91 -5.02 1.06
N THR A 126 -7.21 -5.26 1.26
CA THR A 126 -7.77 -5.60 2.56
C THR A 126 -7.17 -6.89 3.11
N PHE A 127 -7.07 -7.92 2.27
CA PHE A 127 -6.51 -9.22 2.65
C PHE A 127 -5.02 -9.12 3.02
N ILE A 128 -4.21 -8.40 2.23
CA ILE A 128 -2.79 -8.17 2.52
C ILE A 128 -2.64 -7.40 3.83
N ALA A 129 -3.37 -6.31 4.01
CA ALA A 129 -3.33 -5.53 5.24
C ALA A 129 -3.71 -6.38 6.47
N MET A 130 -4.74 -7.22 6.35
CA MET A 130 -5.12 -8.18 7.39
C MET A 130 -4.01 -9.19 7.68
N TRP A 131 -3.39 -9.76 6.65
CA TRP A 131 -2.30 -10.71 6.81
C TRP A 131 -1.14 -10.12 7.61
N TYR A 132 -0.74 -8.88 7.30
CA TYR A 132 0.32 -8.19 8.02
C TYR A 132 -0.07 -7.80 9.44
N ASP A 133 -1.29 -7.27 9.70
CA ASP A 133 -1.73 -6.97 11.08
C ASP A 133 -1.70 -8.22 11.96
N ARG A 134 -2.15 -9.36 11.43
CA ARG A 134 -2.08 -10.64 12.14
C ARG A 134 -0.66 -11.09 12.45
N LYS A 135 0.25 -10.94 11.50
CA LYS A 135 1.67 -11.23 11.69
C LYS A 135 2.25 -10.32 12.78
N THR A 136 1.94 -9.03 12.74
CA THR A 136 2.34 -8.07 13.77
C THR A 136 1.79 -8.43 15.14
N LEU A 137 0.52 -8.82 15.26
CA LEU A 137 -0.06 -9.28 16.54
C LEU A 137 0.69 -10.50 17.08
N ALA A 138 0.97 -11.48 16.22
CA ALA A 138 1.71 -12.69 16.59
C ALA A 138 3.15 -12.38 17.01
N GLU A 139 3.85 -11.47 16.33
CA GLU A 139 5.20 -11.01 16.67
C GLU A 139 5.27 -10.30 18.03
N HIS A 140 4.14 -9.78 18.52
CA HIS A 140 4.03 -9.16 19.85
C HIS A 140 3.49 -10.11 20.93
N GLY A 141 3.35 -11.40 20.63
CA GLY A 141 2.89 -12.42 21.58
C GLY A 141 1.38 -12.47 21.77
N TYR A 142 0.60 -11.83 20.91
CA TYR A 142 -0.87 -11.91 20.93
C TYR A 142 -1.35 -13.04 20.01
N LYS A 143 -2.42 -13.75 20.42
CA LYS A 143 -3.10 -14.71 19.55
C LYS A 143 -3.96 -13.94 18.53
N PRO A 144 -3.61 -13.91 17.23
CA PRO A 144 -4.36 -13.13 16.25
C PRO A 144 -5.75 -13.75 16.02
N PRO A 145 -6.73 -12.96 15.53
CA PRO A 145 -8.02 -13.47 15.06
C PRO A 145 -7.84 -14.55 13.98
N SER A 146 -8.80 -15.47 13.84
CA SER A 146 -8.80 -16.48 12.77
C SER A 146 -8.91 -15.85 11.37
N LEU A 147 -8.51 -16.59 10.31
CA LEU A 147 -8.59 -16.07 8.91
C LEU A 147 -10.03 -15.82 8.48
N TRP A 148 -10.98 -16.55 9.06
CA TRP A 148 -12.41 -16.43 8.75
C TRP A 148 -13.00 -15.06 9.08
N TRP A 149 -12.41 -14.31 10.00
CA TRP A 149 -12.87 -12.97 10.34
C TRP A 149 -12.68 -11.94 9.22
N TRP A 150 -11.93 -12.26 8.16
CA TRP A 150 -11.75 -11.35 7.02
C TRP A 150 -13.06 -11.04 6.27
N LEU A 151 -14.01 -11.98 6.28
CA LEU A 151 -15.34 -11.79 5.70
C LEU A 151 -16.22 -10.85 6.54
N LEU A 152 -15.84 -10.62 7.80
CA LEU A 152 -16.60 -9.87 8.79
C LEU A 152 -15.70 -8.81 9.42
N LEU A 153 -15.34 -7.77 8.64
CA LEU A 153 -14.44 -6.70 9.09
C LEU A 153 -14.85 -6.12 10.46
N ILE A 154 -16.14 -5.86 10.68
CA ILE A 154 -16.65 -5.35 11.96
C ILE A 154 -16.27 -6.31 13.11
N GLY A 155 -16.48 -7.61 12.92
CA GLY A 155 -16.10 -8.63 13.89
C GLY A 155 -14.60 -8.73 14.08
N TYR A 156 -13.81 -8.62 13.02
CA TYR A 156 -12.35 -8.60 13.08
C TYR A 156 -11.84 -7.49 13.99
N PHE A 157 -12.30 -6.24 13.78
CA PHE A 157 -11.88 -5.10 14.59
C PHE A 157 -12.36 -5.19 16.03
N TRP A 158 -13.55 -5.77 16.27
CA TRP A 158 -14.04 -6.04 17.61
C TRP A 158 -13.16 -7.05 18.37
N VAL A 159 -12.81 -8.18 17.73
CA VAL A 159 -11.91 -9.17 18.33
C VAL A 159 -10.53 -8.55 18.58
N ARG A 160 -9.99 -7.78 17.63
CA ARG A 160 -8.73 -7.05 17.80
C ARG A 160 -8.77 -6.08 18.99
N TYR A 161 -9.85 -5.32 19.14
CA TYR A 161 -10.08 -4.46 20.31
C TYR A 161 -10.16 -5.28 21.61
N SER A 162 -10.84 -6.43 21.60
CA SER A 162 -10.95 -7.29 22.78
C SER A 162 -9.60 -7.85 23.25
N ILE A 163 -8.67 -8.08 22.31
CA ILE A 163 -7.30 -8.57 22.56
C ILE A 163 -6.40 -7.46 23.10
N LEU A 164 -6.42 -6.29 22.46
CA LEU A 164 -5.52 -5.18 22.79
C LEU A 164 -6.04 -4.27 23.91
N LYS A 165 -7.36 -4.31 24.19
CA LYS A 165 -8.08 -3.42 25.12
C LYS A 165 -7.81 -1.92 24.86
N ARG A 166 -7.49 -1.59 23.60
CA ARG A 166 -7.14 -0.24 23.13
C ARG A 166 -7.65 -0.05 21.71
N GLY A 167 -7.87 1.21 21.34
CA GLY A 167 -8.22 1.58 19.97
C GLY A 167 -9.70 1.39 19.69
N LEU A 168 -10.56 1.85 20.62
CA LEU A 168 -12.02 1.83 20.45
C LEU A 168 -12.45 2.45 19.11
N ILE A 169 -11.77 3.51 18.67
CA ILE A 169 -11.99 4.15 17.37
C ILE A 169 -11.90 3.11 16.25
N LEU A 170 -10.87 2.25 16.23
CA LEU A 170 -10.73 1.21 15.21
C LEU A 170 -11.86 0.17 15.25
N ALA A 171 -12.45 -0.08 16.42
CA ALA A 171 -13.57 -1.01 16.57
C ALA A 171 -14.90 -0.41 16.08
N VAL A 172 -15.11 0.88 16.31
CA VAL A 172 -16.36 1.58 15.99
C VAL A 172 -16.37 2.13 14.57
N MET A 173 -15.22 2.52 14.03
CA MET A 173 -15.11 3.13 12.70
C MET A 173 -15.71 2.30 11.56
N PRO A 174 -15.49 0.98 11.43
CA PRO A 174 -16.12 0.20 10.35
C PRO A 174 -17.65 0.19 10.45
N LEU A 175 -18.21 0.28 11.66
CA LEU A 175 -19.66 0.43 11.85
C LEU A 175 -20.13 1.81 11.39
N VAL A 176 -19.39 2.87 11.72
CA VAL A 176 -19.68 4.23 11.25
C VAL A 176 -19.63 4.32 9.72
N LEU A 177 -18.60 3.76 9.09
CA LEU A 177 -18.45 3.73 7.63
C LEU A 177 -19.60 2.97 6.96
N LEU A 178 -20.03 1.84 7.54
CA LEU A 178 -21.20 1.11 7.07
C LEU A 178 -22.47 1.98 7.11
N PHE A 179 -22.74 2.64 8.24
CA PHE A 179 -23.92 3.51 8.37
C PHE A 179 -23.87 4.73 7.44
N ILE A 180 -22.69 5.31 7.23
CA ILE A 180 -22.50 6.39 6.25
C ILE A 180 -22.83 5.89 4.85
N GLY A 181 -22.30 4.73 4.43
CA GLY A 181 -22.60 4.14 3.14
C GLY A 181 -24.09 3.88 2.94
N MET A 182 -24.77 3.29 3.95
CA MET A 182 -26.21 3.08 3.93
C MET A 182 -27.00 4.40 3.84
N GLY A 183 -26.62 5.41 4.61
CA GLY A 183 -27.26 6.73 4.60
C GLY A 183 -27.12 7.43 3.25
N LEU A 184 -25.93 7.36 2.65
CA LEU A 184 -25.65 7.90 1.33
C LEU A 184 -26.45 7.19 0.23
N GLY A 185 -26.56 5.87 0.26
CA GLY A 185 -27.39 5.11 -0.67
C GLY A 185 -28.90 5.39 -0.51
N ALA A 186 -29.38 5.51 0.73
CA ALA A 186 -30.76 5.91 0.98
C ALA A 186 -31.04 7.34 0.50
N TYR A 187 -30.10 8.26 0.70
CA TYR A 187 -30.19 9.64 0.23
C TYR A 187 -30.22 9.73 -1.30
N SER A 188 -29.30 9.06 -2.00
CA SER A 188 -29.23 9.08 -3.47
C SER A 188 -30.51 8.50 -4.09
N SER A 189 -31.04 7.41 -3.54
CA SER A 189 -32.27 6.79 -4.04
C SER A 189 -33.52 7.67 -3.88
N LYS A 190 -33.57 8.54 -2.86
CA LYS A 190 -34.63 9.54 -2.71
C LYS A 190 -34.44 10.70 -3.67
N MET A 191 -33.22 11.25 -3.73
CA MET A 191 -32.87 12.37 -4.60
C MET A 191 -33.18 12.06 -6.07
N LEU A 192 -32.90 10.84 -6.55
CA LEU A 192 -33.20 10.42 -7.91
C LEU A 192 -34.71 10.35 -8.22
N LYS A 193 -35.57 10.10 -7.23
CA LYS A 193 -37.03 10.07 -7.42
C LYS A 193 -37.63 11.47 -7.56
N ASP A 194 -37.05 12.43 -6.85
CA ASP A 194 -37.59 13.79 -6.78
C ASP A 194 -37.07 14.68 -7.93
N PHE A 195 -36.04 14.26 -8.66
CA PHE A 195 -35.54 14.99 -9.83
C PHE A 195 -36.47 14.82 -11.05
N PRO A 196 -37.25 15.84 -11.46
CA PRO A 196 -38.29 15.72 -12.49
C PRO A 196 -37.77 15.57 -13.93
N ALA A 197 -36.47 15.33 -14.14
CA ALA A 197 -35.81 15.59 -15.41
C ALA A 197 -34.81 14.51 -15.87
N TYR A 198 -34.83 13.30 -15.32
CA TYR A 198 -34.18 12.16 -16.01
C TYR A 198 -35.21 11.49 -16.93
N HIS A 199 -35.68 12.24 -17.93
CA HIS A 199 -36.06 11.58 -19.16
C HIS A 199 -34.74 11.08 -19.74
N PRO A 200 -34.42 9.77 -19.73
CA PRO A 200 -33.30 9.29 -20.52
C PRO A 200 -33.55 9.87 -21.90
N ARG A 201 -32.59 10.67 -22.38
CA ARG A 201 -32.58 11.10 -23.78
C ARG A 201 -32.63 9.79 -24.53
N LYS A 202 -33.84 9.39 -24.94
CA LYS A 202 -34.07 8.35 -25.93
C LYS A 202 -33.46 8.99 -27.16
N GLU A 203 -32.14 8.93 -27.26
CA GLU A 203 -31.42 9.16 -28.49
C GLU A 203 -32.04 8.16 -29.45
N GLN A 204 -32.97 8.70 -30.21
CA GLN A 204 -33.31 8.43 -31.59
C GLN A 204 -32.25 7.64 -32.35
N VAL A 205 -31.97 6.41 -31.91
CA VAL A 205 -31.66 5.29 -32.81
C VAL A 205 -32.98 4.87 -33.47
N GLN A 206 -33.73 5.85 -33.98
CA GLN A 206 -34.56 5.65 -35.14
C GLN A 206 -33.59 5.57 -36.30
N THR A 207 -33.18 4.34 -36.60
CA THR A 207 -33.30 3.80 -37.95
C THR A 207 -32.96 4.80 -39.06
N ASN A 208 -31.67 5.11 -39.22
CA ASN A 208 -31.16 5.44 -40.55
C ASN A 208 -30.82 4.15 -41.29
N THR A 209 -31.79 3.23 -41.39
CA THR A 209 -31.77 2.04 -42.26
C THR A 209 -32.15 2.41 -43.71
N ASN A 210 -32.04 3.69 -44.09
CA ASN A 210 -32.37 4.16 -45.42
C ASN A 210 -31.15 4.39 -46.33
N ASN A 211 -30.01 3.75 -46.04
CA ASN A 211 -28.94 3.59 -47.04
C ASN A 211 -29.27 2.41 -47.96
N LYS A 212 -30.24 2.71 -48.84
CA LYS A 212 -30.28 2.37 -50.26
C LYS A 212 -28.99 1.71 -50.76
N THR A 213 -29.05 0.40 -50.98
CA THR A 213 -28.08 -0.36 -51.77
C THR A 213 -27.85 0.35 -53.11
N PRO A 214 -26.62 0.79 -53.47
CA PRO A 214 -26.30 1.09 -54.85
C PRO A 214 -26.34 -0.23 -55.61
N ASN A 215 -27.29 -0.32 -56.53
CA ASN A 215 -27.44 -1.37 -57.51
C ASN A 215 -26.14 -1.43 -58.35
N PHE A 216 -25.18 -2.25 -57.96
CA PHE A 216 -23.99 -2.53 -58.78
C PHE A 216 -24.45 -3.40 -59.94
N ALA A 217 -24.68 -2.72 -61.06
CA ALA A 217 -24.91 -3.33 -62.35
C ALA A 217 -23.81 -4.36 -62.64
N GLU A 218 -24.27 -5.59 -62.76
CA GLU A 218 -23.60 -6.74 -63.35
C GLU A 218 -23.01 -6.36 -64.71
N LYS A 219 -21.69 -6.12 -64.76
CA LYS A 219 -20.92 -6.14 -66.01
C LYS A 219 -20.07 -7.39 -66.03
N LYS A 220 -20.64 -8.45 -66.61
CA LYS A 220 -19.94 -9.63 -67.09
C LYS A 220 -18.76 -9.20 -67.97
N GLN A 221 -17.55 -9.68 -67.66
CA GLN A 221 -16.61 -10.10 -68.69
C GLN A 221 -15.74 -11.28 -68.21
N PRO A 222 -15.42 -12.24 -69.08
CA PRO A 222 -14.88 -13.53 -68.70
C PRO A 222 -13.34 -13.60 -68.84
N GLY A 223 -12.74 -14.42 -67.97
CA GLY A 223 -11.58 -15.25 -68.30
C GLY A 223 -10.20 -14.58 -68.28
N LYS A 224 -9.38 -14.96 -67.29
CA LYS A 224 -8.15 -15.77 -67.49
C LYS A 224 -7.36 -15.89 -66.17
N SER A 225 -7.17 -17.13 -65.74
CA SER A 225 -6.06 -17.60 -64.89
C SER A 225 -4.74 -17.57 -65.70
N PRO A 226 -3.54 -17.91 -65.17
CA PRO A 226 -3.10 -18.17 -63.78
C PRO A 226 -1.71 -17.55 -63.41
N SER A 227 -1.27 -17.81 -62.17
CA SER A 227 0.14 -18.12 -61.79
C SER A 227 1.19 -16.98 -61.64
N GLN A 228 1.77 -16.90 -60.43
CA GLN A 228 3.21 -16.77 -60.07
C GLN A 228 3.33 -16.06 -58.71
N LYS A 229 3.86 -16.69 -57.65
CA LYS A 229 5.26 -17.06 -57.36
C LYS A 229 6.06 -15.89 -56.80
N GLY A 230 6.44 -16.03 -55.53
CA GLY A 230 7.57 -15.33 -54.89
C GLY A 230 7.28 -13.87 -54.54
N GLN A 231 7.99 -13.20 -53.66
CA GLN A 231 9.14 -13.51 -52.83
C GLN A 231 9.41 -12.18 -52.08
N ASN A 232 9.96 -12.27 -50.87
CA ASN A 232 10.86 -11.28 -50.27
C ASN A 232 10.36 -10.04 -49.49
N ASP A 233 10.94 -9.95 -48.29
CA ASP A 233 11.61 -8.79 -47.67
C ASP A 233 10.84 -7.85 -46.74
N SER A 234 11.02 -8.10 -45.43
CA SER A 234 11.28 -7.09 -44.37
C SER A 234 12.43 -6.14 -44.82
N PRO A 235 12.52 -4.87 -44.39
CA PRO A 235 12.83 -4.53 -42.98
C PRO A 235 12.35 -3.16 -42.45
N LEU A 236 12.57 -2.98 -41.15
CA LEU A 236 12.86 -1.73 -40.40
C LEU A 236 12.19 -0.42 -40.85
N LYS A 237 11.44 0.18 -39.91
CA LYS A 237 11.59 1.61 -39.62
C LYS A 237 11.64 1.83 -38.11
N ASP A 238 12.85 2.13 -37.65
CA ASP A 238 13.13 2.97 -36.50
C ASP A 238 12.51 4.37 -36.71
N GLY A 239 12.14 5.02 -35.61
CA GLY A 239 11.57 6.35 -35.62
C GLY A 239 11.33 6.87 -34.21
N ASP A 240 12.43 7.25 -33.58
CA ASP A 240 12.52 7.99 -32.32
C ASP A 240 11.57 9.20 -32.29
N ASN A 241 10.99 9.48 -31.12
CA ASN A 241 11.02 10.85 -30.63
C ASN A 241 10.95 10.91 -29.10
N PHE A 242 12.08 11.31 -28.57
CA PHE A 242 12.40 11.63 -27.19
C PHE A 242 12.11 13.12 -27.00
N THR A 243 11.33 13.50 -25.99
CA THR A 243 11.41 14.85 -25.40
C THR A 243 11.17 14.71 -23.89
N SER A 244 12.28 14.61 -23.15
CA SER A 244 12.33 14.90 -21.72
C SER A 244 12.22 16.40 -21.53
N ASP A 245 11.20 16.82 -20.77
CA ASP A 245 11.09 18.18 -20.27
C ASP A 245 11.62 18.19 -18.83
N SER A 246 12.85 18.68 -18.66
CA SER A 246 13.50 18.88 -17.36
C SER A 246 13.21 20.31 -16.90
N ALA A 247 12.38 20.44 -15.88
CA ALA A 247 12.16 21.70 -15.19
C ALA A 247 13.33 22.01 -14.24
N GLU A 248 14.02 23.09 -14.56
CA GLU A 248 15.06 23.75 -13.78
C GLU A 248 14.39 24.62 -12.69
N ILE A 249 14.66 24.34 -11.42
CA ILE A 249 14.28 25.19 -10.28
C ILE A 249 15.55 25.91 -9.82
N GLN A 250 15.60 27.23 -10.06
CA GLN A 250 16.64 28.12 -9.55
C GLN A 250 16.41 28.42 -8.05
N LEU A 251 17.54 28.48 -7.34
CA LEU A 251 17.69 28.94 -5.95
C LEU A 251 17.71 30.47 -5.88
#